data_AF-A0A950DDK9-F1
#
_entry.id   AF-A0A950DDK9-F1
#
_cell.length_a   1.000
_cell.length_b   1.000
_cell.length_c   1.000
_cell.angle_alpha   90.00
_cell.angle_beta   90.00
_cell.angle_gamma   90.00
#
_symmetry.space_group_name_H-M   'P 1'
#
loop_
_entity.id
_entity.type
_entity.pdbx_description
1 polymer ?
#
loop_
_entity_poly.entity_id
_entity_poly.type
_entity_poly.pdbx_seq_one_letter_code
_entity_poly.pdbx_strand_id
1 'polypeptide(L)'
;MENLFWTSFLLICLIVAAAAMPSLLAEPLREAGLGLSPAELRCEYRANPLGIDVSRPRLSWIVTSAERGQRQTGYQVLVAGSEAILKLDKGDLWDSGQVKSDDTTAIVYGGKPLLSNQPCYWKVKVWDKDGKPSTWSSLAVWSMGLLEPSDWKGEWIGYDKPRATTASGPASGAAKPESAKLVLPPPSYLRVTFPVRKPVKRAAVYSTALGIHDLHLNGQRVSDDYFNPGWTDYTRRVYYRAYDVTNRIHPGDNALGAILADGWYSGYVGFGKQRDHYGKHTRFKSQLHLEYADGSTEIVATGTNWKAATGPIVEADFLMGETNDARAAIPGWDEPGFDDSRWTPVITGTEVKPRIQAHPGPPVRPFAELRPKTITETKPGVYVLDLGQNFAGVPRLKIHGEPGQRVTLRFAERLSPDGTIYTTNLRSAGCIDTYICDGKGEETWSPRFTFHGFQYVEITGLKSPPTVGTVTGIALSSDTPIVGRFECSDTMLNKLHNNGYWTQRANFIDIPTDCPQRDERLGWTGDAQVYIRTATLNCDVQAFFNKWLVDLADGQRPDGQFPMVAP
;
A
#
# COMPACT_ATOMS: atom_id res chain seq x y z
N MET A 1 -33.42 37.82 58.88
CA MET A 1 -32.45 36.91 59.53
C MET A 1 -32.05 35.91 58.47
N GLU A 2 -31.17 36.28 57.56
CA GLU A 2 -29.70 36.34 57.72
C GLU A 2 -29.05 35.12 57.05
N ASN A 3 -28.22 35.46 56.07
CA ASN A 3 -27.14 34.71 55.43
C ASN A 3 -26.65 33.46 56.19
N LEU A 4 -26.61 32.31 55.49
CA LEU A 4 -25.42 31.46 55.36
C LEU A 4 -25.70 30.36 54.31
N PHE A 5 -24.64 29.82 53.71
CA PHE A 5 -24.60 28.75 52.69
C PHE A 5 -24.54 29.18 51.21
N TRP A 6 -23.48 29.93 50.90
CA TRP A 6 -22.74 29.76 49.64
C TRP A 6 -21.39 29.12 49.97
N THR A 7 -21.11 27.93 49.45
CA THR A 7 -19.77 27.42 49.07
C THR A 7 -19.87 25.95 48.66
N SER A 8 -19.15 25.61 47.58
CA SER A 8 -18.85 24.25 47.08
C SER A 8 -19.88 23.62 46.14
N PHE A 9 -19.84 23.97 44.84
CA PHE A 9 -20.00 23.04 43.70
C PHE A 9 -19.75 23.80 42.39
N LEU A 10 -18.51 24.27 42.20
CA LEU A 10 -18.08 24.93 40.96
C LEU A 10 -16.56 24.80 40.80
N LEU A 11 -16.06 23.56 40.76
CA LEU A 11 -14.67 23.28 40.39
C LEU A 11 -14.41 21.82 39.95
N ILE A 12 -15.23 21.24 39.07
CA ILE A 12 -14.86 20.08 38.22
C ILE A 12 -15.71 20.24 36.96
N CYS A 13 -15.12 20.74 35.86
CA CYS A 13 -15.61 20.57 34.46
C CYS A 13 -14.81 21.40 33.42
N LEU A 14 -13.63 21.95 33.75
CA LEU A 14 -12.89 22.84 32.85
C LEU A 14 -11.44 22.40 32.53
N ILE A 15 -11.17 21.08 32.55
CA ILE A 15 -9.89 20.52 32.07
C ILE A 15 -10.12 19.15 31.41
N VAL A 16 -10.70 19.08 30.20
CA VAL A 16 -10.57 17.88 29.31
C VAL A 16 -10.46 18.25 27.81
N ALA A 17 -10.54 19.51 27.40
CA ALA A 17 -10.61 19.87 25.96
C ALA A 17 -9.27 20.32 25.33
N ALA A 18 -8.13 19.73 25.73
CA ALA A 18 -6.84 20.01 25.08
C ALA A 18 -5.86 18.83 25.22
N ALA A 19 -6.01 17.80 24.38
CA ALA A 19 -4.92 16.92 23.92
C ALA A 19 -5.49 15.77 23.07
N ALA A 20 -5.53 15.96 21.75
CA ALA A 20 -5.50 14.86 20.80
C ALA A 20 -4.62 15.27 19.62
N MET A 21 -3.39 15.66 19.93
CA MET A 21 -2.31 15.44 18.98
C MET A 21 -2.05 13.93 18.96
N PRO A 22 -1.85 13.30 17.79
CA PRO A 22 -1.31 11.96 17.77
C PRO A 22 -0.01 12.01 18.55
N SER A 23 0.06 11.24 19.63
CA SER A 23 1.30 10.91 20.29
C SER A 23 2.18 10.22 19.25
N LEU A 24 2.97 11.03 18.55
CA LEU A 24 4.27 10.60 18.04
C LEU A 24 4.93 9.92 19.23
N LEU A 25 5.00 8.59 19.19
CA LEU A 25 6.06 7.90 19.90
C LEU A 25 7.33 8.50 19.32
N ALA A 26 7.85 9.53 19.97
CA ALA A 26 9.24 9.89 19.82
C ALA A 26 9.98 8.60 20.13
N GLU A 27 10.61 8.02 19.12
CA GLU A 27 11.66 7.05 19.39
C GLU A 27 12.57 7.69 20.44
N PRO A 28 12.97 6.94 21.48
CA PRO A 28 13.85 7.50 22.49
C PRO A 28 15.06 8.09 21.74
N LEU A 29 15.27 9.40 21.92
CA LEU A 29 16.50 10.07 21.48
C LEU A 29 17.64 9.26 22.10
N ARG A 30 18.25 8.39 21.30
CA ARG A 30 19.44 7.65 21.73
C ARG A 30 20.45 8.71 22.11
N GLU A 31 20.90 8.71 23.36
CA GLU A 31 22.01 9.55 23.79
C GLU A 31 23.17 9.30 22.83
N ALA A 32 23.45 10.29 21.98
CA ALA A 32 24.62 10.26 21.13
C ALA A 32 25.83 10.32 22.07
N GLY A 33 26.57 9.22 22.17
CA GLY A 33 27.84 9.22 22.86
C GLY A 33 28.78 10.26 22.25
N LEU A 34 29.87 10.59 22.97
CA LEU A 34 30.89 11.53 22.48
C LEU A 34 31.51 11.05 21.14
N GLY A 35 31.55 9.74 20.88
CA GLY A 35 32.08 9.15 19.64
C GLY A 35 31.07 9.04 18.48
N LEU A 36 31.58 8.89 17.27
CA LEU A 36 30.77 8.64 16.07
C LEU A 36 30.03 7.30 16.16
N SER A 37 28.75 7.27 15.81
CA SER A 37 27.91 6.06 15.83
C SER A 37 27.11 5.90 14.53
N PRO A 38 27.06 4.70 13.94
CA PRO A 38 26.22 4.44 12.77
C PRO A 38 24.76 4.17 13.18
N ALA A 39 23.82 4.76 12.45
CA ALA A 39 22.38 4.64 12.66
C ALA A 39 21.62 4.58 11.33
N GLU A 40 20.29 4.39 11.39
CA GLU A 40 19.38 4.29 10.24
C GLU A 40 19.92 3.44 9.08
N LEU A 41 20.26 2.19 9.40
CA LEU A 41 20.75 1.24 8.42
C LEU A 41 19.66 0.95 7.38
N ARG A 42 20.04 1.03 6.09
CA ARG A 42 19.16 0.78 4.96
C ARG A 42 19.82 -0.14 3.95
N CYS A 43 18.99 -0.94 3.29
CA CYS A 43 19.36 -1.78 2.17
C CYS A 43 18.46 -1.39 0.99
N GLU A 44 19.05 -1.09 -0.17
CA GLU A 44 18.30 -0.60 -1.33
C GLU A 44 17.34 0.56 -0.97
N TYR A 45 17.85 1.49 -0.17
CA TYR A 45 17.16 2.71 0.31
C TYR A 45 15.97 2.46 1.25
N ARG A 46 15.74 1.23 1.70
CA ARG A 46 14.63 0.86 2.58
C ARG A 46 15.14 0.33 3.91
N ALA A 47 14.36 0.57 4.97
CA ALA A 47 14.58 -0.07 6.26
C ALA A 47 14.07 -1.52 6.19
N ASN A 48 14.95 -2.44 6.53
CA ASN A 48 14.73 -3.88 6.57
C ASN A 48 13.87 -4.49 5.43
N PRO A 49 14.21 -4.29 4.14
CA PRO A 49 13.36 -4.73 3.05
C PRO A 49 13.29 -6.26 2.94
N LEU A 50 12.12 -6.76 2.60
CA LEU A 50 11.89 -8.19 2.37
C LEU A 50 11.79 -8.51 0.88
N GLY A 51 12.45 -9.58 0.47
CA GLY A 51 12.37 -10.16 -0.86
C GLY A 51 12.94 -9.27 -1.97
N ILE A 52 14.16 -8.74 -1.81
CA ILE A 52 14.83 -7.94 -2.86
C ILE A 52 15.52 -8.83 -3.89
N ASP A 53 15.50 -8.43 -5.16
CA ASP A 53 16.15 -9.18 -6.26
C ASP A 53 17.53 -8.63 -6.65
N VAL A 54 17.98 -7.52 -6.03
CA VAL A 54 19.30 -6.96 -6.31
C VAL A 54 20.36 -7.87 -5.71
N SER A 55 21.01 -8.68 -6.54
CA SER A 55 21.97 -9.72 -6.12
C SER A 55 23.22 -9.19 -5.40
N ARG A 56 23.55 -7.91 -5.61
CA ARG A 56 24.58 -7.16 -4.89
C ARG A 56 23.97 -5.89 -4.32
N PRO A 57 23.19 -5.99 -3.24
CA PRO A 57 22.43 -4.87 -2.74
C PRO A 57 23.34 -3.77 -2.19
N ARG A 58 22.85 -2.54 -2.27
CA ARG A 58 23.49 -1.33 -1.76
C ARG A 58 23.07 -1.11 -0.32
N LEU A 59 24.06 -0.92 0.55
CA LEU A 59 23.88 -0.62 1.96
C LEU A 59 24.16 0.85 2.22
N SER A 60 23.43 1.44 3.15
CA SER A 60 23.68 2.79 3.63
C SER A 60 23.38 2.94 5.11
N TRP A 61 23.99 3.94 5.72
CA TRP A 61 23.78 4.33 7.12
C TRP A 61 23.97 5.84 7.26
N ILE A 62 23.38 6.42 8.29
CA ILE A 62 23.76 7.75 8.75
C ILE A 62 24.80 7.61 9.86
N VAL A 63 25.59 8.66 10.09
CA VAL A 63 26.49 8.75 11.24
C VAL A 63 26.05 9.88 12.14
N THR A 64 26.05 9.64 13.45
CA THR A 64 25.64 10.60 14.47
C THR A 64 26.74 10.79 15.50
N SER A 65 26.85 11.98 16.06
CA SER A 65 27.76 12.30 17.17
C SER A 65 27.27 13.55 17.89
N ALA A 66 27.55 13.63 19.19
CA ALA A 66 27.38 14.87 19.96
C ALA A 66 28.48 15.92 19.67
N GLU A 67 29.60 15.50 19.08
CA GLU A 67 30.72 16.38 18.77
C GLU A 67 30.61 17.02 17.38
N ARG A 68 30.92 18.32 17.30
CA ARG A 68 30.97 19.05 16.03
C ARG A 68 32.22 18.68 15.23
N GLY A 69 32.08 18.72 13.90
CA GLY A 69 33.20 18.44 12.98
C GLY A 69 33.64 16.98 12.95
N GLN A 70 32.82 16.06 13.48
CA GLN A 70 33.04 14.64 13.34
C GLN A 70 32.78 14.17 11.90
N ARG A 71 33.49 13.13 11.49
CA ARG A 71 33.35 12.49 10.17
C ARG A 71 33.76 11.03 10.23
N GLN A 72 33.22 10.24 9.31
CA GLN A 72 33.70 8.89 9.08
C GLN A 72 35.05 8.94 8.34
N THR A 73 35.99 8.07 8.73
CA THR A 73 37.26 7.84 8.02
C THR A 73 37.43 6.39 7.56
N GLY A 74 36.58 5.49 8.06
CA GLY A 74 36.49 4.12 7.59
C GLY A 74 35.25 3.42 8.12
N TYR A 75 34.97 2.24 7.57
CA TYR A 75 33.86 1.39 7.99
C TYR A 75 34.23 -0.10 7.93
N GLN A 76 33.44 -0.92 8.59
CA GLN A 76 33.44 -2.38 8.45
C GLN A 76 31.99 -2.86 8.47
N VAL A 77 31.62 -3.64 7.47
CA VAL A 77 30.31 -4.28 7.35
C VAL A 77 30.45 -5.77 7.60
N LEU A 78 29.57 -6.30 8.45
CA LEU A 78 29.37 -7.74 8.61
C LEU A 78 27.98 -8.12 8.11
N VAL A 79 27.90 -9.19 7.32
CA VAL A 79 26.65 -9.81 6.85
C VAL A 79 26.70 -11.30 7.13
N ALA A 80 25.63 -11.81 7.73
CA ALA A 80 25.49 -13.21 8.08
C ALA A 80 24.14 -13.81 7.68
N GLY A 81 24.12 -15.12 7.44
CA GLY A 81 22.89 -15.87 7.11
C GLY A 81 21.97 -16.12 8.30
N SER A 82 22.42 -15.79 9.52
CA SER A 82 21.60 -15.87 10.73
C SER A 82 22.01 -14.82 11.76
N GLU A 83 21.03 -14.40 12.56
CA GLU A 83 21.26 -13.47 13.67
C GLU A 83 22.27 -14.03 14.68
N ALA A 84 22.26 -15.34 14.92
CA ALA A 84 23.15 -16.01 15.87
C ALA A 84 24.62 -15.88 15.48
N ILE A 85 24.96 -16.04 14.19
CA ILE A 85 26.32 -15.85 13.69
C ILE A 85 26.74 -14.39 13.84
N LEU A 86 25.85 -13.46 13.49
CA LEU A 86 26.17 -12.04 13.53
C LEU A 86 26.37 -11.51 14.95
N LYS A 87 25.68 -12.08 15.94
CA LYS A 87 25.89 -11.78 17.38
C LYS A 87 27.28 -12.16 17.88
N LEU A 88 27.98 -13.05 17.18
CA LEU A 88 29.37 -13.43 17.45
C LEU A 88 30.39 -12.55 16.70
N ASP A 89 29.97 -11.42 16.14
CA ASP A 89 30.79 -10.52 15.33
C ASP A 89 31.43 -11.23 14.11
N LYS A 90 30.71 -12.18 13.51
CA LYS A 90 31.13 -12.89 12.30
C LYS A 90 30.18 -12.60 11.14
N GLY A 91 30.76 -12.42 9.95
CA GLY A 91 30.03 -12.30 8.70
C GLY A 91 30.30 -13.48 7.77
N ASP A 92 29.54 -14.57 7.89
CA ASP A 92 29.74 -15.77 7.05
C ASP A 92 29.38 -15.55 5.58
N LEU A 93 28.55 -14.54 5.30
CA LEU A 93 28.24 -14.08 3.94
C LEU A 93 29.21 -12.99 3.49
N TRP A 94 29.51 -12.02 4.35
CA TRP A 94 30.45 -10.95 4.06
C TRP A 94 31.08 -10.36 5.32
N ASP A 95 32.39 -10.19 5.29
CA ASP A 95 33.12 -9.27 6.16
C ASP A 95 33.95 -8.38 5.25
N SER A 96 33.69 -7.07 5.25
CA SER A 96 34.44 -6.14 4.40
C SER A 96 35.88 -5.93 4.88
N GLY A 97 36.21 -6.34 6.11
CA GLY A 97 37.33 -5.79 6.86
C GLY A 97 37.15 -4.28 7.07
N GLN A 98 38.18 -3.64 7.65
CA GLN A 98 38.20 -2.18 7.71
C GLN A 98 38.51 -1.60 6.32
N VAL A 99 37.54 -0.88 5.77
CA VAL A 99 37.68 -0.11 4.53
C VAL A 99 37.95 1.35 4.90
N LYS A 100 39.03 1.93 4.37
CA LYS A 100 39.33 3.37 4.52
C LYS A 100 38.51 4.15 3.50
N SER A 101 37.34 4.64 3.90
CA SER A 101 36.46 5.48 3.10
C SER A 101 35.52 6.27 4.01
N ASP A 102 35.17 7.48 3.58
CA ASP A 102 34.13 8.31 4.18
C ASP A 102 32.74 8.04 3.58
N ASP A 103 32.62 7.13 2.61
CA ASP A 103 31.35 6.73 2.02
C ASP A 103 30.42 6.08 3.07
N THR A 104 29.18 6.57 3.12
CA THR A 104 28.10 6.02 3.99
C THR A 104 26.88 5.57 3.21
N THR A 105 26.90 5.74 1.88
CA THR A 105 25.76 5.50 1.01
C THR A 105 26.17 4.66 -0.19
N ALA A 106 25.22 3.88 -0.71
CA ALA A 106 25.39 3.03 -1.88
C ALA A 106 26.59 2.04 -1.79
N ILE A 107 26.92 1.57 -0.58
CA ILE A 107 27.98 0.59 -0.36
C ILE A 107 27.53 -0.75 -0.93
N VAL A 108 28.07 -1.11 -2.09
CA VAL A 108 27.68 -2.34 -2.79
C VAL A 108 28.19 -3.56 -2.02
N TYR A 109 27.29 -4.48 -1.73
CA TYR A 109 27.61 -5.77 -1.16
C TYR A 109 28.72 -6.48 -1.97
N GLY A 110 29.79 -6.84 -1.26
CA GLY A 110 31.01 -7.44 -1.83
C GLY A 110 31.29 -8.86 -1.33
N GLY A 111 30.28 -9.55 -0.78
CA GLY A 111 30.42 -10.89 -0.20
C GLY A 111 30.14 -12.03 -1.18
N LYS A 112 29.84 -13.20 -0.60
CA LYS A 112 29.47 -14.42 -1.34
C LYS A 112 28.17 -14.23 -2.12
N PRO A 113 27.98 -14.95 -3.25
CA PRO A 113 26.70 -14.93 -3.96
C PRO A 113 25.52 -15.24 -3.02
N LEU A 114 24.50 -14.37 -3.05
CA LEU A 114 23.28 -14.51 -2.26
C LEU A 114 22.29 -15.43 -2.98
N LEU A 115 21.53 -16.21 -2.21
CA LEU A 115 20.58 -17.20 -2.71
C LEU A 115 19.13 -16.71 -2.57
N SER A 116 18.24 -17.27 -3.39
CA SER A 116 16.80 -16.99 -3.31
C SER A 116 16.22 -17.34 -1.94
N ASN A 117 15.28 -16.51 -1.46
CA ASN A 117 14.67 -16.60 -0.14
C ASN A 117 15.69 -16.56 1.02
N GLN A 118 16.93 -16.09 0.83
CA GLN A 118 17.91 -16.05 1.91
C GLN A 118 17.73 -14.83 2.82
N PRO A 119 17.55 -14.99 4.15
CA PRO A 119 17.66 -13.88 5.08
C PRO A 119 19.13 -13.48 5.26
N CYS A 120 19.38 -12.19 5.30
CA CYS A 120 20.69 -11.59 5.43
C CYS A 120 20.68 -10.57 6.57
N TYR A 121 21.28 -10.93 7.69
CA TYR A 121 21.43 -10.06 8.84
C TYR A 121 22.72 -9.26 8.68
N TRP A 122 22.73 -7.99 9.02
CA TRP A 122 23.93 -7.17 8.92
C TRP A 122 24.03 -6.10 9.99
N LYS A 123 25.25 -5.61 10.16
CA LYS A 123 25.59 -4.48 11.03
C LYS A 123 26.85 -3.80 10.51
N VAL A 124 27.05 -2.55 10.92
CA VAL A 124 28.19 -1.74 10.52
C VAL A 124 28.88 -1.12 11.73
N LYS A 125 30.19 -0.97 11.64
CA LYS A 125 31.04 -0.20 12.55
C LYS A 125 31.77 0.86 11.73
N VAL A 126 31.98 2.03 12.32
CA VAL A 126 32.63 3.17 11.65
C VAL A 126 33.83 3.66 12.46
N TRP A 127 34.74 4.37 11.82
CA TRP A 127 35.88 5.03 12.45
C TRP A 127 35.72 6.54 12.33
N ASP A 128 35.99 7.24 13.41
CA ASP A 128 35.83 8.70 13.48
C ASP A 128 37.03 9.46 12.89
N LYS A 129 37.03 10.80 13.03
CA LYS A 129 38.08 11.68 12.48
C LYS A 129 39.48 11.40 13.06
N ASP A 130 39.54 10.83 14.27
CA ASP A 130 40.78 10.53 15.01
C ASP A 130 41.18 9.05 14.88
N GLY A 131 40.47 8.29 14.03
CA GLY A 131 40.71 6.87 13.79
C GLY A 131 40.24 5.98 14.94
N LYS A 132 39.35 6.46 15.81
CA LYS A 132 38.76 5.65 16.88
C LYS A 132 37.52 4.91 16.36
N PRO A 133 37.41 3.59 16.60
CA PRO A 133 36.24 2.82 16.17
C PRO A 133 35.01 3.11 17.04
N SER A 134 33.84 3.07 16.42
CA SER A 134 32.54 3.05 17.07
C SER A 134 32.24 1.67 17.68
N THR A 135 31.18 1.59 18.47
CA THR A 135 30.47 0.32 18.69
C THR A 135 29.79 -0.13 17.39
N TRP A 136 29.40 -1.40 17.31
CA TRP A 136 28.56 -1.87 16.21
C TRP A 136 27.19 -1.19 16.25
N SER A 137 26.60 -0.96 15.06
CA SER A 137 25.19 -0.59 14.94
C SER A 137 24.28 -1.66 15.56
N SER A 138 23.01 -1.30 15.77
CA SER A 138 21.97 -2.31 15.92
C SER A 138 21.89 -3.21 14.67
N LEU A 139 21.44 -4.44 14.88
CA LEU A 139 21.23 -5.39 13.78
C LEU A 139 20.14 -4.88 12.84
N ALA A 140 20.40 -4.99 11.55
CA ALA A 140 19.43 -4.79 10.49
C ALA A 140 19.35 -6.08 9.65
N VAL A 141 18.31 -6.22 8.85
CA VAL A 141 18.07 -7.43 8.06
C VAL A 141 17.53 -7.06 6.69
N TRP A 142 17.91 -7.78 5.65
CA TRP A 142 17.09 -7.87 4.44
C TRP A 142 16.85 -9.34 4.11
N SER A 143 15.88 -9.63 3.25
CA SER A 143 15.79 -10.96 2.65
C SER A 143 15.87 -10.87 1.13
N MET A 144 16.48 -11.89 0.53
CA MET A 144 16.48 -12.06 -0.91
C MET A 144 15.13 -12.55 -1.39
N GLY A 145 14.79 -12.13 -2.59
CA GLY A 145 13.63 -12.53 -3.34
C GLY A 145 13.76 -13.91 -4.00
N LEU A 146 13.02 -14.12 -5.08
CA LEU A 146 13.14 -15.25 -5.99
C LEU A 146 13.89 -14.77 -7.22
N LEU A 147 15.21 -15.02 -7.23
CA LEU A 147 16.17 -14.38 -8.14
C LEU A 147 16.05 -14.86 -9.58
N GLU A 148 15.75 -16.14 -9.77
CA GLU A 148 15.62 -16.75 -11.09
C GLU A 148 14.16 -17.14 -11.39
N PRO A 149 13.71 -17.08 -12.66
CA PRO A 149 12.38 -17.53 -13.04
C PRO A 149 12.07 -18.97 -12.59
N SER A 150 13.07 -19.84 -12.55
CA SER A 150 12.95 -21.23 -12.10
C SER A 150 12.70 -21.38 -10.59
N ASP A 151 12.94 -20.34 -9.78
CA ASP A 151 12.66 -20.35 -8.34
C ASP A 151 11.17 -20.22 -8.06
N TRP A 152 10.40 -19.71 -9.03
CA TRP A 152 8.95 -19.74 -8.99
C TRP A 152 8.44 -21.15 -9.28
N LYS A 153 7.74 -21.74 -8.31
CA LYS A 153 7.06 -23.03 -8.44
C LYS A 153 5.56 -22.87 -8.70
N GLY A 154 4.99 -21.71 -8.35
CA GLY A 154 3.58 -21.42 -8.59
C GLY A 154 3.23 -21.14 -10.05
N GLU A 155 2.04 -21.55 -10.44
CA GLU A 155 1.42 -21.23 -11.73
C GLU A 155 0.62 -19.94 -11.63
N TRP A 156 0.42 -19.27 -12.77
CA TRP A 156 -0.61 -18.23 -12.86
C TRP A 156 -1.98 -18.89 -12.78
N ILE A 157 -2.82 -18.42 -11.87
CA ILE A 157 -4.19 -18.92 -11.68
C ILE A 157 -5.20 -17.78 -11.75
N GLY A 158 -6.41 -18.04 -12.22
CA GLY A 158 -7.46 -17.02 -12.31
C GLY A 158 -8.86 -17.61 -12.39
N TYR A 159 -9.83 -16.73 -12.63
CA TYR A 159 -11.24 -17.12 -12.72
C TYR A 159 -11.97 -16.37 -13.85
N ASP A 160 -12.13 -17.05 -14.99
CA ASP A 160 -12.60 -16.42 -16.24
C ASP A 160 -14.13 -16.53 -16.38
N LYS A 161 -14.88 -16.04 -15.39
CA LYS A 161 -16.33 -15.89 -15.56
C LYS A 161 -16.65 -14.92 -16.70
N PRO A 162 -17.75 -15.14 -17.45
CA PRO A 162 -18.24 -14.15 -18.40
C PRO A 162 -18.45 -12.79 -17.73
N ARG A 163 -17.87 -11.74 -18.33
CA ARG A 163 -18.01 -10.37 -17.83
C ARG A 163 -19.38 -9.83 -18.20
N ALA A 164 -20.20 -9.54 -17.18
CA ALA A 164 -21.49 -8.91 -17.38
C ALA A 164 -21.29 -7.41 -17.68
N THR A 165 -22.11 -6.88 -18.61
CA THR A 165 -22.22 -5.44 -18.85
C THR A 165 -23.25 -4.85 -17.89
N THR A 166 -22.91 -3.79 -17.16
CA THR A 166 -23.82 -3.07 -16.27
C THR A 166 -24.45 -1.89 -17.01
N ALA A 167 -25.74 -1.64 -16.74
CA ALA A 167 -26.40 -0.44 -17.23
C ALA A 167 -25.78 0.77 -16.51
N SER A 168 -25.39 1.80 -17.27
CA SER A 168 -24.70 2.99 -16.76
C SER A 168 -25.43 3.67 -15.59
N GLY A 169 -24.66 4.21 -14.63
CA GLY A 169 -25.15 5.12 -13.58
C GLY A 169 -25.81 6.40 -14.14
N PRO A 170 -26.44 7.22 -13.28
CA PRO A 170 -27.38 8.26 -13.70
C PRO A 170 -26.72 9.33 -14.58
N ALA A 171 -27.32 9.58 -15.74
CA ALA A 171 -26.96 10.66 -16.63
C ALA A 171 -27.34 12.01 -16.01
N SER A 172 -26.39 12.94 -15.87
CA SER A 172 -26.68 14.35 -15.62
C SER A 172 -25.98 15.24 -16.66
N GLY A 173 -26.78 15.85 -17.55
CA GLY A 173 -26.44 17.09 -18.27
C GLY A 173 -25.86 16.97 -19.68
N ALA A 174 -26.70 17.30 -20.68
CA ALA A 174 -26.43 17.71 -22.08
C ALA A 174 -25.53 16.82 -23.00
N ALA A 175 -26.17 15.86 -23.68
CA ALA A 175 -25.93 15.21 -25.00
C ALA A 175 -24.50 15.25 -25.63
N LYS A 176 -23.84 14.15 -26.06
CA LYS A 176 -24.20 12.94 -26.87
C LYS A 176 -23.07 11.88 -26.73
N PRO A 177 -23.07 10.71 -27.43
CA PRO A 177 -24.06 9.65 -27.66
C PRO A 177 -23.66 8.32 -26.96
N GLU A 178 -24.60 7.37 -26.88
CA GLU A 178 -24.49 6.02 -26.29
C GLU A 178 -23.97 5.95 -24.85
N SER A 179 -24.88 5.63 -23.92
CA SER A 179 -24.52 5.01 -22.65
C SER A 179 -23.81 3.69 -22.92
N ALA A 180 -22.51 3.72 -23.22
CA ALA A 180 -21.69 2.53 -23.32
C ALA A 180 -21.88 1.79 -21.99
N LYS A 181 -22.48 0.59 -22.05
CA LYS A 181 -22.65 -0.25 -20.87
C LYS A 181 -21.27 -0.47 -20.27
N LEU A 182 -21.11 -0.15 -18.98
CA LEU A 182 -19.84 -0.36 -18.31
C LEU A 182 -19.61 -1.86 -18.14
N VAL A 183 -18.36 -2.27 -18.11
CA VAL A 183 -17.98 -3.63 -17.72
C VAL A 183 -17.29 -3.46 -16.38
N LEU A 184 -17.87 -3.99 -15.30
CA LEU A 184 -17.32 -3.87 -13.95
C LEU A 184 -17.38 -5.25 -13.31
N PRO A 185 -16.49 -6.18 -13.69
CA PRO A 185 -16.60 -7.55 -13.22
C PRO A 185 -16.33 -7.64 -11.71
N PRO A 186 -16.98 -8.58 -11.01
CA PRO A 186 -16.72 -8.82 -9.61
C PRO A 186 -15.29 -9.34 -9.42
N PRO A 187 -14.54 -8.87 -8.39
CA PRO A 187 -13.31 -9.52 -7.97
C PRO A 187 -13.52 -11.01 -7.66
N SER A 188 -12.48 -11.79 -7.95
CA SER A 188 -12.47 -13.24 -7.75
C SER A 188 -11.81 -13.59 -6.43
N TYR A 189 -12.44 -14.44 -5.65
CA TYR A 189 -11.90 -15.00 -4.41
C TYR A 189 -11.23 -16.32 -4.75
N LEU A 190 -9.95 -16.47 -4.41
CA LEU A 190 -9.13 -17.64 -4.69
C LEU A 190 -8.65 -18.23 -3.37
N ARG A 191 -8.74 -19.55 -3.17
CA ARG A 191 -8.27 -20.18 -1.93
C ARG A 191 -7.65 -21.56 -2.13
N VAL A 192 -6.82 -21.94 -1.16
CA VAL A 192 -6.33 -23.29 -0.93
C VAL A 192 -6.16 -23.55 0.57
N THR A 193 -6.33 -24.81 0.98
CA THR A 193 -5.95 -25.28 2.32
C THR A 193 -4.71 -26.17 2.23
N PHE A 194 -3.88 -26.14 3.26
CA PHE A 194 -2.65 -26.94 3.33
C PHE A 194 -2.31 -27.31 4.78
N PRO A 195 -1.79 -28.52 5.03
CA PRO A 195 -1.39 -28.94 6.36
C PRO A 195 0.03 -28.51 6.70
N VAL A 196 0.27 -28.12 7.95
CA VAL A 196 1.60 -27.91 8.53
C VAL A 196 1.78 -28.83 9.73
N ARG A 197 2.66 -29.82 9.59
CA ARG A 197 2.81 -30.91 10.59
C ARG A 197 4.09 -30.80 11.43
N LYS A 198 5.01 -29.92 11.04
CA LYS A 198 6.30 -29.74 11.71
C LYS A 198 6.41 -28.33 12.31
N PRO A 199 7.21 -28.13 13.38
CA PRO A 199 7.48 -26.81 13.93
C PRO A 199 8.14 -25.90 12.90
N VAL A 200 7.49 -24.79 12.57
CA VAL A 200 7.97 -23.77 11.63
C VAL A 200 9.04 -22.91 12.31
N LYS A 201 10.18 -22.76 11.64
CA LYS A 201 11.26 -21.83 11.99
C LYS A 201 11.08 -20.49 11.29
N ARG A 202 10.68 -20.49 10.02
CA ARG A 202 10.45 -19.28 9.21
C ARG A 202 9.39 -19.55 8.15
N ALA A 203 8.56 -18.56 7.87
CA ALA A 203 7.64 -18.60 6.74
C ALA A 203 7.65 -17.27 5.98
N ALA A 204 7.83 -17.33 4.67
CA ALA A 204 7.80 -16.15 3.80
C ALA A 204 6.87 -16.39 2.61
N VAL A 205 5.95 -15.47 2.36
CA VAL A 205 5.04 -15.53 1.21
C VAL A 205 5.42 -14.50 0.17
N TYR A 206 5.46 -14.93 -1.09
CA TYR A 206 5.68 -14.11 -2.26
C TYR A 206 4.39 -14.06 -3.07
N SER A 207 3.95 -12.87 -3.48
CA SER A 207 2.69 -12.72 -4.20
C SER A 207 2.72 -11.61 -5.24
N THR A 208 2.04 -11.85 -6.37
CA THR A 208 1.88 -10.92 -7.49
C THR A 208 0.54 -11.17 -8.19
N ALA A 209 0.10 -10.21 -8.99
CA ALA A 209 -1.06 -10.33 -9.85
C ALA A 209 -0.84 -9.63 -11.20
N LEU A 210 -1.42 -10.21 -12.26
CA LEU A 210 -1.87 -9.48 -13.43
C LEU A 210 -3.25 -8.93 -13.10
N GLY A 211 -3.29 -7.68 -12.66
CA GLY A 211 -4.40 -7.11 -11.91
C GLY A 211 -3.89 -6.59 -10.57
N ILE A 212 -4.76 -6.58 -9.57
CA ILE A 212 -4.37 -6.29 -8.18
C ILE A 212 -4.98 -7.30 -7.21
N HIS A 213 -4.32 -7.55 -6.08
CA HIS A 213 -4.77 -8.53 -5.10
C HIS A 213 -4.72 -8.04 -3.65
N ASP A 214 -5.61 -8.60 -2.82
CA ASP A 214 -5.59 -8.53 -1.36
C ASP A 214 -5.31 -9.95 -0.82
N LEU A 215 -4.17 -10.15 -0.16
CA LEU A 215 -3.68 -11.48 0.26
C LEU A 215 -4.12 -11.79 1.69
N HIS A 216 -4.60 -13.01 1.92
CA HIS A 216 -5.11 -13.48 3.20
C HIS A 216 -4.44 -14.79 3.62
N LEU A 217 -4.20 -14.95 4.92
CA LEU A 217 -3.70 -16.17 5.55
C LEU A 217 -4.43 -16.37 6.87
N ASN A 218 -5.11 -17.51 7.02
CA ASN A 218 -5.82 -17.91 8.24
C ASN A 218 -6.79 -16.84 8.78
N GLY A 219 -7.70 -16.36 7.93
CA GLY A 219 -8.74 -15.38 8.30
C GLY A 219 -8.24 -13.92 8.40
N GLN A 220 -6.96 -13.67 8.12
CA GLN A 220 -6.36 -12.34 8.28
C GLN A 220 -5.66 -11.88 7.00
N ARG A 221 -5.83 -10.60 6.65
CA ARG A 221 -5.01 -9.94 5.61
C ARG A 221 -3.54 -10.03 5.97
N VAL A 222 -2.70 -10.46 5.03
CA VAL A 222 -1.23 -10.56 5.21
C VAL A 222 -0.61 -9.17 5.42
N SER A 223 -1.15 -8.13 4.79
CA SER A 223 -0.69 -6.74 4.92
C SER A 223 -1.84 -5.75 4.76
N ASP A 224 -1.65 -4.53 5.26
CA ASP A 224 -2.55 -3.39 5.00
C ASP A 224 -2.21 -2.63 3.70
N ASP A 225 -1.28 -3.16 2.91
CA ASP A 225 -0.92 -2.61 1.61
C ASP A 225 -2.16 -2.60 0.68
N TYR A 226 -2.27 -1.55 -0.12
CA TYR A 226 -3.27 -1.40 -1.17
C TYR A 226 -2.64 -1.62 -2.55
N PHE A 227 -3.45 -2.10 -3.48
CA PHE A 227 -3.14 -2.15 -4.91
C PHE A 227 -1.90 -2.96 -5.28
N ASN A 228 -1.57 -4.00 -4.51
CA ASN A 228 -0.49 -4.92 -4.86
C ASN A 228 -0.80 -5.62 -6.19
N PRO A 229 0.18 -5.79 -7.10
CA PRO A 229 1.59 -5.49 -6.92
C PRO A 229 2.04 -4.07 -7.32
N GLY A 230 1.13 -3.17 -7.70
CA GLY A 230 1.44 -1.85 -8.26
C GLY A 230 1.19 -1.82 -9.77
N TRP A 231 1.53 -0.70 -10.42
CA TRP A 231 1.35 -0.50 -11.86
C TRP A 231 2.69 -0.50 -12.59
N THR A 232 2.82 -1.35 -13.59
CA THR A 232 3.95 -1.40 -14.55
C THR A 232 3.44 -1.63 -15.96
N ASP A 233 4.31 -1.57 -16.97
CA ASP A 233 4.02 -2.23 -18.24
C ASP A 233 4.01 -3.76 -18.04
N TYR A 234 2.82 -4.33 -17.85
CA TYR A 234 2.61 -5.76 -17.66
C TYR A 234 2.98 -6.62 -18.88
N THR A 235 3.26 -6.03 -20.04
CA THR A 235 3.81 -6.75 -21.19
C THR A 235 5.31 -7.01 -21.06
N ARG A 236 6.00 -6.20 -20.23
CA ARG A 236 7.44 -6.29 -19.97
C ARG A 236 7.75 -6.93 -18.64
N ARG A 237 7.16 -6.40 -17.56
CA ARG A 237 7.40 -6.87 -16.19
C ARG A 237 6.17 -6.78 -15.31
N VAL A 238 6.18 -7.57 -14.26
CA VAL A 238 5.23 -7.48 -13.15
C VAL A 238 6.01 -7.60 -11.84
N TYR A 239 5.70 -6.75 -10.88
CA TYR A 239 6.34 -6.83 -9.58
C TYR A 239 5.67 -7.87 -8.68
N TYR A 240 6.39 -8.38 -7.69
CA TYR A 240 5.85 -9.14 -6.57
C TYR A 240 6.29 -8.52 -5.25
N ARG A 241 5.58 -8.82 -4.17
CA ARG A 241 5.98 -8.48 -2.80
C ARG A 241 6.19 -9.72 -1.96
N ALA A 242 7.08 -9.59 -0.97
CA ALA A 242 7.38 -10.62 0.01
C ALA A 242 6.95 -10.16 1.40
N TYR A 243 6.41 -11.09 2.19
CA TYR A 243 5.98 -10.84 3.57
C TYR A 243 6.47 -11.96 4.48
N ASP A 244 6.94 -11.59 5.67
CA ASP A 244 7.17 -12.55 6.76
C ASP A 244 5.82 -12.90 7.38
N VAL A 245 5.49 -14.19 7.34
CA VAL A 245 4.24 -14.74 7.88
C VAL A 245 4.53 -15.85 8.90
N THR A 246 5.75 -15.91 9.43
CA THR A 246 6.21 -16.94 10.37
C THR A 246 5.23 -17.12 11.54
N ASN A 247 4.82 -16.00 12.15
CA ASN A 247 3.93 -16.00 13.32
C ASN A 247 2.45 -16.19 12.98
N ARG A 248 2.10 -16.37 11.71
CA ARG A 248 0.72 -16.54 11.22
C ARG A 248 0.43 -17.97 10.79
N ILE A 249 1.44 -18.83 10.78
CA ILE A 249 1.28 -20.26 10.48
C ILE A 249 0.95 -21.01 11.77
N HIS A 250 -0.02 -21.91 11.68
CA HIS A 250 -0.45 -22.74 12.80
C HIS A 250 -0.16 -24.22 12.53
N PRO A 251 0.09 -25.04 13.58
CA PRO A 251 0.08 -26.49 13.43
C PRO A 251 -1.29 -26.98 12.97
N GLY A 252 -1.32 -27.97 12.07
CA GLY A 252 -2.55 -28.46 11.45
C GLY A 252 -2.88 -27.74 10.15
N ASP A 253 -4.15 -27.61 9.84
CA ASP A 253 -4.57 -27.07 8.55
C ASP A 253 -4.53 -25.53 8.58
N ASN A 254 -4.03 -24.95 7.49
CA ASN A 254 -3.95 -23.52 7.25
C ASN A 254 -4.69 -23.21 5.93
N ALA A 255 -5.08 -21.95 5.74
CA ALA A 255 -5.67 -21.47 4.49
C ALA A 255 -4.93 -20.26 3.97
N LEU A 256 -4.57 -20.29 2.69
CA LEU A 256 -4.07 -19.14 1.94
C LEU A 256 -5.13 -18.74 0.92
N GLY A 257 -5.43 -17.45 0.86
CA GLY A 257 -6.43 -16.92 -0.06
C GLY A 257 -6.05 -15.56 -0.62
N ALA A 258 -6.66 -15.18 -1.74
CA ALA A 258 -6.52 -13.85 -2.31
C ALA A 258 -7.83 -13.38 -2.95
N ILE A 259 -8.12 -12.09 -2.84
CA ILE A 259 -9.16 -11.43 -3.63
C ILE A 259 -8.46 -10.73 -4.80
N LEU A 260 -8.83 -11.06 -6.03
CA LEU A 260 -8.18 -10.62 -7.27
C LEU A 260 -9.12 -9.72 -8.08
N ALA A 261 -8.69 -8.50 -8.40
CA ALA A 261 -9.46 -7.51 -9.16
C ALA A 261 -8.69 -7.02 -10.40
N ASP A 262 -9.42 -6.36 -11.31
CA ASP A 262 -8.93 -5.90 -12.61
C ASP A 262 -7.73 -4.92 -12.51
N GLY A 263 -7.78 -3.99 -11.54
CA GLY A 263 -6.74 -2.98 -11.34
C GLY A 263 -6.36 -2.23 -12.64
N TRP A 264 -5.09 -1.85 -12.78
CA TRP A 264 -4.58 -1.23 -14.01
C TRP A 264 -4.43 -2.21 -15.18
N TYR A 265 -4.40 -3.52 -14.90
CA TYR A 265 -4.16 -4.55 -15.92
C TYR A 265 -5.35 -4.68 -16.90
N SER A 266 -6.56 -4.80 -16.34
CA SER A 266 -7.80 -5.00 -17.11
C SER A 266 -8.86 -3.92 -16.88
N GLY A 267 -8.69 -3.05 -15.89
CA GLY A 267 -9.68 -2.02 -15.54
C GLY A 267 -9.64 -0.83 -16.50
N TYR A 268 -10.52 0.15 -16.25
CA TYR A 268 -10.48 1.41 -16.97
C TYR A 268 -9.25 2.22 -16.54
N VAL A 269 -8.46 2.68 -17.52
CA VAL A 269 -7.25 3.46 -17.28
C VAL A 269 -7.24 4.67 -18.22
N GLY A 270 -6.95 5.84 -17.65
CA GLY A 270 -6.84 7.07 -18.40
C GLY A 270 -8.15 7.54 -19.02
N PHE A 271 -8.03 8.48 -19.95
CA PHE A 271 -9.17 9.07 -20.64
C PHE A 271 -9.71 8.15 -21.74
N GLY A 272 -10.98 8.35 -22.13
CA GLY A 272 -11.58 7.63 -23.25
C GLY A 272 -12.26 6.30 -22.90
N LYS A 273 -12.41 5.97 -21.61
CA LYS A 273 -13.10 4.76 -21.11
C LYS A 273 -12.57 3.47 -21.75
N GLN A 274 -11.26 3.37 -21.92
CA GLN A 274 -10.60 2.16 -22.40
C GLN A 274 -10.20 1.27 -21.23
N ARG A 275 -10.40 -0.03 -21.42
CA ARG A 275 -10.08 -1.10 -20.48
C ARG A 275 -9.33 -2.21 -21.21
N ASP A 276 -8.86 -3.22 -20.47
CA ASP A 276 -8.13 -4.35 -21.04
C ASP A 276 -6.83 -3.96 -21.77
N HIS A 277 -6.15 -2.91 -21.28
CA HIS A 277 -4.91 -2.37 -21.87
C HIS A 277 -3.81 -3.42 -22.01
N TYR A 278 -3.68 -4.31 -21.03
CA TYR A 278 -2.62 -5.33 -21.00
C TYR A 278 -3.14 -6.75 -21.20
N GLY A 279 -4.41 -6.99 -20.89
CA GLY A 279 -5.08 -8.25 -21.12
C GLY A 279 -6.46 -8.28 -20.48
N LYS A 280 -7.22 -9.32 -20.84
CA LYS A 280 -8.63 -9.43 -20.44
C LYS A 280 -8.82 -10.22 -19.16
N HIS A 281 -7.87 -11.06 -18.79
CA HIS A 281 -8.10 -12.07 -17.75
C HIS A 281 -7.07 -11.89 -16.63
N THR A 282 -7.55 -11.48 -15.46
CA THR A 282 -6.68 -11.30 -14.29
C THR A 282 -6.09 -12.62 -13.84
N ARG A 283 -4.85 -12.58 -13.34
CA ARG A 283 -4.15 -13.76 -12.83
C ARG A 283 -3.46 -13.44 -11.52
N PHE A 284 -3.47 -14.41 -10.61
CA PHE A 284 -2.75 -14.39 -9.36
C PHE A 284 -1.63 -15.43 -9.40
N LYS A 285 -0.49 -15.11 -8.81
CA LYS A 285 0.60 -16.06 -8.61
C LYS A 285 1.23 -15.83 -7.25
N SER A 286 1.38 -16.90 -6.49
CA SER A 286 1.94 -16.83 -5.15
C SER A 286 2.60 -18.15 -4.76
N GLN A 287 3.59 -18.04 -3.88
CA GLN A 287 4.11 -19.19 -3.16
C GLN A 287 4.56 -18.81 -1.75
N LEU A 288 4.19 -19.65 -0.80
CA LEU A 288 4.60 -19.63 0.60
C LEU A 288 5.74 -20.63 0.78
N HIS A 289 6.88 -20.16 1.26
CA HIS A 289 8.01 -20.99 1.65
C HIS A 289 7.98 -21.21 3.16
N LEU A 290 8.04 -22.47 3.57
CA LEU A 290 8.12 -22.90 4.96
C LEU A 290 9.51 -23.50 5.20
N GLU A 291 10.18 -23.02 6.23
CA GLU A 291 11.39 -23.62 6.77
C GLU A 291 11.08 -24.19 8.15
N TYR A 292 11.42 -25.45 8.37
CA TYR A 292 11.15 -26.15 9.63
C TYR A 292 12.36 -26.15 10.56
N ALA A 293 12.11 -26.39 11.85
CA ALA A 293 13.15 -26.48 12.86
C ALA A 293 14.15 -27.64 12.61
N ASP A 294 13.74 -28.69 11.89
CA ASP A 294 14.60 -29.82 11.49
C ASP A 294 15.48 -29.53 10.25
N GLY A 295 15.36 -28.33 9.67
CA GLY A 295 16.10 -27.91 8.48
C GLY A 295 15.46 -28.29 7.14
N SER A 296 14.36 -29.05 7.13
CA SER A 296 13.60 -29.31 5.91
C SER A 296 12.77 -28.09 5.48
N THR A 297 12.38 -28.05 4.21
CA THR A 297 11.56 -26.97 3.63
C THR A 297 10.35 -27.51 2.86
N GLU A 298 9.32 -26.68 2.75
CA GLU A 298 8.11 -26.97 1.97
C GLU A 298 7.67 -25.69 1.22
N ILE A 299 7.06 -25.87 0.04
CA ILE A 299 6.50 -24.77 -0.75
C ILE A 299 5.02 -25.06 -1.01
N VAL A 300 4.16 -24.13 -0.59
CA VAL A 300 2.74 -24.11 -0.95
C VAL A 300 2.55 -23.04 -2.01
N ALA A 301 2.18 -23.43 -3.23
CA ALA A 301 2.14 -22.54 -4.38
C ALA A 301 0.77 -22.51 -5.07
N THR A 302 0.53 -21.47 -5.86
CA THR A 302 -0.61 -21.39 -6.78
C THR A 302 -0.55 -22.51 -7.82
N GLY A 303 -1.67 -23.20 -8.05
CA GLY A 303 -1.74 -24.36 -8.93
C GLY A 303 -3.17 -24.90 -9.07
N THR A 304 -3.32 -26.06 -9.71
CA THR A 304 -4.62 -26.67 -10.06
C THR A 304 -5.49 -27.10 -8.87
N ASN A 305 -4.90 -27.20 -7.67
CA ASN A 305 -5.61 -27.52 -6.43
C ASN A 305 -6.34 -26.32 -5.81
N TRP A 306 -6.15 -25.12 -6.34
CA TRP A 306 -6.88 -23.93 -5.89
C TRP A 306 -8.31 -23.92 -6.40
N LYS A 307 -9.18 -23.25 -5.65
CA LYS A 307 -10.56 -23.00 -6.05
C LYS A 307 -10.88 -21.51 -6.08
N ALA A 308 -11.90 -21.15 -6.85
CA ALA A 308 -12.36 -19.79 -7.06
C ALA A 308 -13.88 -19.65 -6.85
N ALA A 309 -14.28 -18.46 -6.40
CA ALA A 309 -15.66 -17.98 -6.37
C ALA A 309 -15.73 -16.46 -6.58
N THR A 310 -16.94 -15.93 -6.72
CA THR A 310 -17.24 -14.49 -6.58
C THR A 310 -17.80 -14.26 -5.18
N GLY A 311 -17.58 -13.07 -4.61
CA GLY A 311 -18.00 -12.75 -3.25
C GLY A 311 -18.79 -11.44 -3.13
N PRO A 312 -18.76 -10.78 -1.96
CA PRO A 312 -19.57 -9.58 -1.70
C PRO A 312 -19.19 -8.38 -2.55
N ILE A 313 -17.95 -8.29 -3.06
CA ILE A 313 -17.57 -7.22 -3.99
C ILE A 313 -18.09 -7.61 -5.37
N VAL A 314 -19.12 -6.89 -5.84
CA VAL A 314 -19.82 -7.22 -7.08
C VAL A 314 -19.32 -6.39 -8.27
N GLU A 315 -18.72 -5.23 -8.01
CA GLU A 315 -18.10 -4.34 -8.99
C GLU A 315 -16.86 -3.69 -8.36
N ALA A 316 -15.76 -3.57 -9.10
CA ALA A 316 -14.56 -2.88 -8.65
C ALA A 316 -13.77 -2.30 -9.82
N ASP A 317 -13.50 -1.00 -9.79
CA ASP A 317 -12.66 -0.30 -10.76
C ASP A 317 -12.09 0.99 -10.16
N PHE A 318 -10.86 1.36 -10.54
CA PHE A 318 -10.19 2.56 -10.03
C PHE A 318 -10.90 3.87 -10.37
N LEU A 319 -11.50 3.97 -11.55
CA LEU A 319 -12.14 5.20 -12.03
C LEU A 319 -13.64 5.20 -11.73
N MET A 320 -14.29 4.04 -11.76
CA MET A 320 -15.75 3.96 -11.60
C MET A 320 -16.17 3.80 -10.13
N GLY A 321 -15.37 3.14 -9.30
CA GLY A 321 -15.63 2.88 -7.89
C GLY A 321 -15.89 1.40 -7.57
N GLU A 322 -16.40 1.13 -6.36
CA GLU A 322 -16.64 -0.23 -5.87
C GLU A 322 -18.08 -0.41 -5.37
N THR A 323 -18.73 -1.51 -5.75
CA THR A 323 -20.03 -1.93 -5.18
C THR A 323 -19.82 -3.18 -4.34
N ASN A 324 -20.25 -3.14 -3.08
CA ASN A 324 -20.22 -4.26 -2.14
C ASN A 324 -21.63 -4.62 -1.67
N ASP A 325 -22.03 -5.89 -1.82
CA ASP A 325 -23.25 -6.47 -1.27
C ASP A 325 -22.93 -7.37 -0.07
N ALA A 326 -23.12 -6.83 1.13
CA ALA A 326 -22.80 -7.53 2.38
C ALA A 326 -23.67 -8.78 2.60
N ARG A 327 -24.83 -8.88 1.93
CA ARG A 327 -25.68 -10.09 1.98
C ARG A 327 -25.01 -11.27 1.28
N ALA A 328 -24.08 -11.02 0.38
CA ALA A 328 -23.29 -12.02 -0.33
C ALA A 328 -21.93 -12.30 0.36
N ALA A 329 -21.74 -11.86 1.60
CA ALA A 329 -20.55 -12.18 2.38
C ALA A 329 -20.31 -13.69 2.46
N ILE A 330 -19.05 -14.09 2.49
CA ILE A 330 -18.61 -15.48 2.61
C ILE A 330 -17.78 -15.62 3.89
N PRO A 331 -18.40 -15.71 5.08
CA PRO A 331 -17.68 -15.78 6.34
C PRO A 331 -16.71 -16.96 6.37
N GLY A 332 -15.48 -16.72 6.85
CA GLY A 332 -14.44 -17.74 6.99
C GLY A 332 -13.88 -18.28 5.68
N TRP A 333 -14.15 -17.68 4.51
CA TRP A 333 -13.67 -18.19 3.21
C TRP A 333 -12.14 -18.40 3.16
N ASP A 334 -11.39 -17.61 3.92
CA ASP A 334 -9.94 -17.60 4.05
C ASP A 334 -9.45 -18.32 5.32
N GLU A 335 -10.30 -19.13 5.96
CA GLU A 335 -9.97 -20.01 7.08
C GLU A 335 -9.86 -21.48 6.64
N PRO A 336 -9.06 -22.31 7.33
CA PRO A 336 -8.85 -23.72 6.97
C PRO A 336 -10.11 -24.59 6.99
N GLY A 337 -11.06 -24.29 7.89
CA GLY A 337 -12.27 -25.09 8.10
C GLY A 337 -13.43 -24.82 7.12
N PHE A 338 -13.23 -23.96 6.12
CA PHE A 338 -14.29 -23.54 5.22
C PHE A 338 -14.65 -24.61 4.18
N ASP A 339 -15.96 -24.86 4.03
CA ASP A 339 -16.51 -25.75 3.00
C ASP A 339 -16.55 -25.06 1.63
N ASP A 340 -15.53 -25.34 0.82
CA ASP A 340 -15.40 -24.85 -0.56
C ASP A 340 -15.88 -25.87 -1.60
N SER A 341 -16.73 -26.84 -1.23
CA SER A 341 -17.28 -27.85 -2.15
C SER A 341 -18.07 -27.24 -3.32
N ARG A 342 -18.63 -26.04 -3.13
CA ARG A 342 -19.37 -25.29 -4.17
C ARG A 342 -18.49 -24.34 -4.99
N TRP A 343 -17.21 -24.20 -4.65
CA TRP A 343 -16.29 -23.37 -5.40
C TRP A 343 -15.79 -24.11 -6.64
N THR A 344 -15.50 -23.36 -7.69
CA THR A 344 -15.06 -23.94 -8.96
C THR A 344 -13.53 -24.05 -9.00
N PRO A 345 -12.95 -25.06 -9.68
CA PRO A 345 -11.52 -25.07 -9.93
C PRO A 345 -11.04 -23.78 -10.61
N VAL A 346 -9.81 -23.36 -10.29
CA VAL A 346 -9.17 -22.22 -10.99
C VAL A 346 -8.79 -22.60 -12.42
N ILE A 347 -8.59 -21.57 -13.25
CA ILE A 347 -7.98 -21.70 -14.58
C ILE A 347 -6.49 -21.39 -14.44
N THR A 348 -5.63 -22.22 -15.02
CA THR A 348 -4.17 -22.02 -15.00
C THR A 348 -3.67 -21.38 -16.31
N GLY A 349 -2.50 -20.74 -16.24
CA GLY A 349 -1.87 -20.07 -17.38
C GLY A 349 -2.20 -18.59 -17.47
N THR A 350 -1.61 -17.91 -18.46
CA THR A 350 -1.72 -16.46 -18.66
C THR A 350 -1.51 -16.11 -20.13
N GLU A 351 -2.16 -15.04 -20.59
CA GLU A 351 -2.01 -14.48 -21.94
C GLU A 351 -0.68 -13.74 -22.11
N VAL A 352 -0.21 -13.08 -21.04
CA VAL A 352 1.06 -12.34 -21.01
C VAL A 352 2.10 -13.06 -20.16
N LYS A 353 3.37 -12.96 -20.56
CA LYS A 353 4.50 -13.60 -19.87
C LYS A 353 5.54 -12.56 -19.41
N PRO A 354 5.17 -11.64 -18.50
CA PRO A 354 6.11 -10.63 -18.02
C PRO A 354 7.26 -11.25 -17.25
N ARG A 355 8.38 -10.52 -17.19
CA ARG A 355 9.42 -10.77 -16.20
C ARG A 355 8.86 -10.50 -14.79
N ILE A 356 8.94 -11.48 -13.91
CA ILE A 356 8.52 -11.33 -12.50
C ILE A 356 9.71 -10.83 -11.69
N GLN A 357 9.55 -9.75 -10.92
CA GLN A 357 10.62 -9.17 -10.10
C GLN A 357 10.13 -8.59 -8.79
N ALA A 358 11.01 -8.45 -7.80
CA ALA A 358 10.72 -7.82 -6.53
C ALA A 358 10.34 -6.35 -6.72
N HIS A 359 9.28 -5.91 -6.04
CA HIS A 359 8.90 -4.50 -6.06
C HIS A 359 9.99 -3.63 -5.38
N PRO A 360 10.62 -2.68 -6.11
CA PRO A 360 11.73 -1.90 -5.56
C PRO A 360 11.25 -0.71 -4.71
N GLY A 361 10.04 -0.20 -4.97
CA GLY A 361 9.44 0.93 -4.26
C GLY A 361 8.67 0.57 -2.98
N PRO A 362 8.24 1.59 -2.21
CA PRO A 362 7.36 1.42 -1.06
C PRO A 362 5.95 0.96 -1.49
N PRO A 363 5.19 0.27 -0.62
CA PRO A 363 3.78 -0.05 -0.85
C PRO A 363 2.87 1.17 -0.70
N VAL A 364 1.67 1.12 -1.28
CA VAL A 364 0.60 2.09 -1.01
C VAL A 364 -0.08 1.72 0.31
N ARG A 365 -0.19 2.65 1.26
CA ARG A 365 -0.75 2.43 2.59
C ARG A 365 -1.59 3.61 3.08
N PRO A 366 -2.51 3.38 4.03
CA PRO A 366 -3.10 4.45 4.82
C PRO A 366 -2.02 5.23 5.59
N PHE A 367 -2.12 6.56 5.60
CA PHE A 367 -1.23 7.41 6.39
C PHE A 367 -1.95 8.47 7.23
N ALA A 368 -3.24 8.69 6.99
CA ALA A 368 -4.07 9.58 7.79
C ALA A 368 -5.54 9.18 7.74
N GLU A 369 -6.28 9.50 8.81
CA GLU A 369 -7.73 9.40 8.86
C GLU A 369 -8.35 10.79 9.03
N LEU A 370 -9.40 11.09 8.27
CA LEU A 370 -10.06 12.38 8.24
C LEU A 370 -11.53 12.22 8.56
N ARG A 371 -11.99 12.89 9.62
CA ARG A 371 -13.42 12.95 9.97
C ARG A 371 -14.06 14.22 9.41
N PRO A 372 -15.35 14.18 9.05
CA PRO A 372 -16.09 15.34 8.60
C PRO A 372 -15.98 16.49 9.61
N LYS A 373 -15.66 17.68 9.10
CA LYS A 373 -15.71 18.96 9.81
C LYS A 373 -17.12 19.53 9.80
N THR A 374 -17.84 19.34 8.69
CA THR A 374 -19.24 19.75 8.54
C THR A 374 -20.03 18.66 7.83
N ILE A 375 -21.34 18.66 8.10
CA ILE A 375 -22.32 17.79 7.45
C ILE A 375 -23.51 18.67 7.10
N THR A 376 -23.83 18.75 5.81
CA THR A 376 -24.91 19.61 5.30
C THR A 376 -25.91 18.76 4.53
N GLU A 377 -27.19 18.90 4.84
CA GLU A 377 -28.26 18.33 4.02
C GLU A 377 -28.58 19.30 2.88
N THR A 378 -28.23 18.93 1.65
CA THR A 378 -28.43 19.80 0.47
C THR A 378 -29.81 19.63 -0.13
N LYS A 379 -30.40 18.44 0.02
CA LYS A 379 -31.78 18.07 -0.31
C LYS A 379 -32.23 17.00 0.68
N PRO A 380 -33.55 16.79 0.88
CA PRO A 380 -34.04 15.74 1.76
C PRO A 380 -33.37 14.39 1.48
N GLY A 381 -32.63 13.85 2.46
CA GLY A 381 -31.91 12.57 2.37
C GLY A 381 -30.60 12.59 1.56
N VAL A 382 -30.11 13.77 1.16
CA VAL A 382 -28.84 13.97 0.45
C VAL A 382 -27.89 14.81 1.31
N TYR A 383 -26.88 14.16 1.86
CA TYR A 383 -25.94 14.80 2.78
C TYR A 383 -24.57 14.97 2.11
N VAL A 384 -23.95 16.13 2.30
CA VAL A 384 -22.59 16.43 1.89
C VAL A 384 -21.73 16.57 3.14
N LEU A 385 -20.68 15.75 3.23
CA LEU A 385 -19.73 15.71 4.33
C LEU A 385 -18.43 16.36 3.84
N ASP A 386 -17.95 17.41 4.52
CA ASP A 386 -16.67 18.07 4.24
C ASP A 386 -15.59 17.51 5.17
N LEU A 387 -14.58 16.83 4.63
CA LEU A 387 -13.47 16.27 5.43
C LEU A 387 -12.40 17.31 5.79
N GLY A 388 -12.48 18.53 5.26
CA GLY A 388 -11.59 19.66 5.58
C GLY A 388 -10.21 19.62 4.90
N GLN A 389 -9.94 18.61 4.07
CA GLN A 389 -8.71 18.44 3.30
C GLN A 389 -9.02 17.63 2.04
N ASN A 390 -8.47 18.03 0.89
CA ASN A 390 -8.49 17.24 -0.34
C ASN A 390 -7.34 16.22 -0.32
N PHE A 391 -7.63 14.94 -0.52
CA PHE A 391 -6.64 13.85 -0.49
C PHE A 391 -7.04 12.72 -1.45
N ALA A 392 -6.11 11.81 -1.75
CA ALA A 392 -6.40 10.56 -2.44
C ALA A 392 -6.62 9.43 -1.45
N GLY A 393 -7.67 8.65 -1.61
CA GLY A 393 -7.93 7.53 -0.71
C GLY A 393 -9.31 6.92 -0.87
N VAL A 394 -9.82 6.35 0.21
CA VAL A 394 -11.10 5.62 0.25
C VAL A 394 -11.94 6.03 1.45
N PRO A 395 -13.27 5.87 1.42
CA PRO A 395 -14.09 6.01 2.61
C PRO A 395 -13.94 4.79 3.54
N ARG A 396 -14.18 5.00 4.83
CA ARG A 396 -14.64 3.97 5.76
C ARG A 396 -16.04 4.35 6.22
N LEU A 397 -17.03 3.57 5.80
CA LEU A 397 -18.43 3.70 6.19
C LEU A 397 -18.67 2.90 7.47
N LYS A 398 -19.41 3.49 8.40
CA LYS A 398 -19.92 2.84 9.60
C LYS A 398 -21.42 3.11 9.71
N ILE A 399 -22.24 2.05 9.69
CA ILE A 399 -23.69 2.18 9.56
C ILE A 399 -24.46 1.06 10.26
N HIS A 400 -25.68 1.37 10.71
CA HIS A 400 -26.72 0.37 11.01
C HIS A 400 -27.76 0.45 9.90
N GLY A 401 -27.83 -0.58 9.05
CA GLY A 401 -28.72 -0.60 7.88
C GLY A 401 -29.77 -1.69 7.93
N GLU A 402 -30.81 -1.56 7.12
CA GLU A 402 -31.76 -2.65 6.85
C GLU A 402 -31.16 -3.62 5.81
N PRO A 403 -31.48 -4.92 5.85
CA PRO A 403 -31.03 -5.86 4.82
C PRO A 403 -31.44 -5.39 3.42
N GLY A 404 -30.47 -5.23 2.52
CA GLY A 404 -30.70 -4.76 1.16
C GLY A 404 -30.76 -3.23 1.01
N GLN A 405 -30.64 -2.47 2.11
CA GLN A 405 -30.52 -1.02 2.05
C GLN A 405 -29.27 -0.64 1.27
N ARG A 406 -29.43 0.20 0.24
CA ARG A 406 -28.34 0.69 -0.60
C ARG A 406 -27.91 2.07 -0.10
N VAL A 407 -26.64 2.20 0.23
CA VAL A 407 -25.97 3.46 0.57
C VAL A 407 -24.97 3.79 -0.51
N THR A 408 -25.12 4.96 -1.12
CA THR A 408 -24.26 5.39 -2.22
C THR A 408 -23.43 6.59 -1.79
N LEU A 409 -22.13 6.52 -2.04
CA LEU A 409 -21.15 7.56 -1.76
C LEU A 409 -20.60 8.08 -3.09
N ARG A 410 -20.64 9.41 -3.29
CA ARG A 410 -20.03 10.10 -4.43
C ARG A 410 -18.98 11.07 -3.93
N PHE A 411 -17.88 11.18 -4.66
CA PHE A 411 -16.69 11.92 -4.22
C PHE A 411 -16.44 13.15 -5.07
N ALA A 412 -16.03 14.26 -4.45
CA ALA A 412 -15.68 15.49 -5.15
C ALA A 412 -14.59 16.30 -4.44
N GLU A 413 -13.81 17.05 -5.22
CA GLU A 413 -12.77 17.96 -4.72
C GLU A 413 -13.33 19.33 -4.30
N ARG A 414 -14.49 19.72 -4.83
CA ARG A 414 -15.09 21.04 -4.61
C ARG A 414 -16.62 20.97 -4.62
N LEU A 415 -17.22 22.02 -4.07
CA LEU A 415 -18.66 22.24 -4.10
C LEU A 415 -19.06 23.20 -5.22
N SER A 416 -20.31 23.08 -5.64
CA SER A 416 -21.06 24.09 -6.39
C SER A 416 -21.51 25.22 -5.46
N PRO A 417 -21.89 26.40 -5.99
CA PRO A 417 -22.36 27.52 -5.17
C PRO A 417 -23.58 27.21 -4.28
N ASP A 418 -24.39 26.21 -4.64
CA ASP A 418 -25.56 25.76 -3.88
C ASP A 418 -25.23 24.73 -2.79
N GLY A 419 -23.95 24.41 -2.58
CA GLY A 419 -23.48 23.46 -1.59
C GLY A 419 -23.51 21.99 -2.05
N THR A 420 -24.02 21.68 -3.24
CA THR A 420 -23.95 20.34 -3.82
C THR A 420 -22.53 20.02 -4.30
N ILE A 421 -22.19 18.73 -4.43
CA ILE A 421 -20.86 18.34 -4.95
C ILE A 421 -20.71 18.70 -6.43
N TYR A 422 -19.54 19.20 -6.82
CA TYR A 422 -19.20 19.48 -8.22
C TYR A 422 -18.35 18.34 -8.79
N THR A 423 -18.88 17.65 -9.80
CA THR A 423 -18.28 16.43 -10.37
C THR A 423 -17.90 16.56 -11.85
N THR A 424 -18.16 17.71 -12.48
CA THR A 424 -17.86 17.91 -13.91
C THR A 424 -16.37 17.77 -14.23
N ASN A 425 -15.47 18.15 -13.30
CA ASN A 425 -14.02 18.00 -13.50
C ASN A 425 -13.52 16.56 -13.39
N LEU A 426 -14.35 15.62 -12.91
CA LEU A 426 -14.02 14.19 -12.91
C LEU A 426 -14.10 13.57 -14.31
N ARG A 427 -14.68 14.32 -15.26
CA ARG A 427 -14.91 13.93 -16.66
C ARG A 427 -15.70 12.62 -16.71
N SER A 428 -15.08 11.51 -17.12
CA SER A 428 -15.77 10.25 -17.27
C SER A 428 -15.56 9.25 -16.12
N ALA A 429 -14.74 9.60 -15.12
CA ALA A 429 -14.61 8.82 -13.90
C ALA A 429 -15.92 8.88 -13.10
N GLY A 430 -16.43 7.72 -12.72
CA GLY A 430 -17.65 7.62 -11.92
C GLY A 430 -17.43 8.13 -10.51
N CYS A 431 -16.36 7.69 -9.86
CA CYS A 431 -16.06 7.95 -8.45
C CYS A 431 -17.32 7.74 -7.57
N ILE A 432 -17.94 6.56 -7.70
CA ILE A 432 -19.14 6.18 -6.95
C ILE A 432 -18.89 4.85 -6.29
N ASP A 433 -19.01 4.83 -4.96
CA ASP A 433 -19.05 3.57 -4.24
C ASP A 433 -20.46 3.28 -3.72
N THR A 434 -20.82 2.00 -3.65
CA THR A 434 -22.11 1.57 -3.12
C THR A 434 -21.93 0.43 -2.13
N TYR A 435 -22.54 0.58 -0.96
CA TYR A 435 -22.65 -0.48 0.05
C TYR A 435 -24.10 -0.95 0.18
N ILE A 436 -24.32 -2.25 0.16
CA ILE A 436 -25.64 -2.86 0.37
C ILE A 436 -25.59 -3.63 1.69
N CYS A 437 -26.35 -3.14 2.67
CA CYS A 437 -26.32 -3.63 4.04
C CYS A 437 -26.87 -5.06 4.16
N ASP A 438 -26.30 -5.85 5.07
CA ASP A 438 -26.83 -7.16 5.44
C ASP A 438 -27.84 -7.12 6.59
N GLY A 439 -27.84 -6.03 7.36
CA GLY A 439 -28.75 -5.75 8.46
C GLY A 439 -28.55 -6.62 9.70
N LYS A 440 -27.35 -7.17 9.91
CA LYS A 440 -27.01 -7.98 11.10
C LYS A 440 -26.43 -7.17 12.27
N GLY A 441 -26.52 -5.84 12.20
CA GLY A 441 -26.10 -4.93 13.27
C GLY A 441 -25.31 -3.74 12.72
N GLU A 442 -24.28 -3.35 13.46
CA GLU A 442 -23.35 -2.31 13.01
C GLU A 442 -22.38 -2.88 11.97
N GLU A 443 -22.42 -2.32 10.77
CA GLU A 443 -21.59 -2.72 9.64
C GLU A 443 -20.47 -1.68 9.44
N THR A 444 -19.25 -2.17 9.16
CA THR A 444 -18.11 -1.34 8.79
C THR A 444 -17.54 -1.82 7.47
N TRP A 445 -17.43 -0.91 6.51
CA TRP A 445 -16.95 -1.22 5.16
C TRP A 445 -16.00 -0.13 4.64
N SER A 446 -15.01 -0.55 3.88
CA SER A 446 -14.06 0.32 3.17
C SER A 446 -13.62 -0.42 1.91
N PRO A 447 -13.65 0.21 0.72
CA PRO A 447 -13.30 -0.46 -0.52
C PRO A 447 -11.80 -0.75 -0.57
N ARG A 448 -11.43 -1.79 -1.34
CA ARG A 448 -10.05 -2.28 -1.45
C ARG A 448 -9.50 -2.19 -2.86
N PHE A 449 -10.36 -2.03 -3.86
CA PHE A 449 -10.01 -2.12 -5.28
C PHE A 449 -10.38 -0.85 -6.06
N THR A 450 -10.48 0.29 -5.35
CA THR A 450 -10.63 1.62 -5.92
C THR A 450 -9.96 2.67 -5.04
N PHE A 451 -9.81 3.89 -5.54
CA PHE A 451 -9.51 5.09 -4.75
C PHE A 451 -10.05 6.33 -5.47
N HIS A 452 -10.22 7.43 -4.74
CA HIS A 452 -10.76 8.68 -5.24
C HIS A 452 -9.91 9.85 -4.74
N GLY A 453 -9.84 10.94 -5.51
CA GLY A 453 -9.33 12.23 -5.03
C GLY A 453 -10.49 13.13 -4.59
N PHE A 454 -10.57 13.46 -3.29
CA PHE A 454 -11.72 14.18 -2.75
C PHE A 454 -11.45 14.89 -1.42
N GLN A 455 -12.28 15.90 -1.17
CA GLN A 455 -12.51 16.50 0.14
C GLN A 455 -13.94 16.28 0.61
N TYR A 456 -14.89 16.23 -0.33
CA TYR A 456 -16.31 16.17 -0.07
C TYR A 456 -16.86 14.79 -0.44
N VAL A 457 -17.76 14.29 0.41
CA VAL A 457 -18.50 13.05 0.18
C VAL A 457 -19.99 13.37 0.18
N GLU A 458 -20.67 13.14 -0.93
CA GLU A 458 -22.13 13.07 -0.96
C GLU A 458 -22.56 11.66 -0.57
N ILE A 459 -23.43 11.53 0.43
CA ILE A 459 -23.99 10.25 0.86
C ILE A 459 -25.52 10.28 0.74
N THR A 460 -26.07 9.22 0.16
CA THR A 460 -27.51 9.02 -0.05
C THR A 460 -27.93 7.62 0.36
N GLY A 461 -29.25 7.41 0.55
CA GLY A 461 -29.80 6.10 0.93
C GLY A 461 -29.75 5.81 2.44
N LEU A 462 -29.50 6.83 3.26
CA LEU A 462 -29.57 6.72 4.72
C LEU A 462 -31.02 6.84 5.22
N LYS A 463 -31.35 6.12 6.30
CA LYS A 463 -32.65 6.21 7.00
C LYS A 463 -32.68 7.26 8.10
N SER A 464 -31.50 7.65 8.60
CA SER A 464 -31.29 8.69 9.58
C SER A 464 -30.14 9.60 9.15
N PRO A 465 -30.12 10.87 9.56
CA PRO A 465 -29.01 11.76 9.24
C PRO A 465 -27.65 11.17 9.67
N PRO A 466 -26.58 11.34 8.87
CA PRO A 466 -25.25 10.87 9.21
C PRO A 466 -24.66 11.70 10.35
N THR A 467 -23.70 11.10 11.05
CA THR A 467 -22.87 11.76 12.07
C THR A 467 -21.42 11.87 11.60
N VAL A 468 -20.58 12.58 12.35
CA VAL A 468 -19.13 12.63 12.11
C VAL A 468 -18.43 11.26 12.22
N GLY A 469 -19.12 10.24 12.74
CA GLY A 469 -18.66 8.85 12.78
C GLY A 469 -19.11 8.00 11.60
N THR A 470 -20.06 8.47 10.78
CA THR A 470 -20.66 7.68 9.69
C THR A 470 -19.67 7.44 8.55
N VAL A 471 -18.90 8.46 8.16
CA VAL A 471 -17.85 8.33 7.13
C VAL A 471 -16.54 8.85 7.70
N THR A 472 -15.47 8.08 7.56
CA THR A 472 -14.09 8.54 7.77
C THR A 472 -13.34 8.44 6.45
N GLY A 473 -12.67 9.50 6.02
CA GLY A 473 -11.73 9.45 4.90
C GLY A 473 -10.44 8.76 5.31
N ILE A 474 -10.01 7.74 4.56
CA ILE A 474 -8.75 7.04 4.76
C ILE A 474 -7.80 7.49 3.66
N ALA A 475 -6.85 8.35 3.99
CA ALA A 475 -5.89 8.86 3.00
C ALA A 475 -4.81 7.83 2.71
N LEU A 476 -4.62 7.55 1.42
CA LEU A 476 -3.68 6.57 0.90
C LEU A 476 -2.51 7.27 0.18
N SER A 477 -1.32 6.71 0.30
CA SER A 477 -0.12 7.13 -0.45
C SER A 477 0.88 5.98 -0.43
N SER A 478 1.74 5.91 -1.42
CA SER A 478 3.02 5.21 -1.32
C SER A 478 3.72 5.65 -0.03
N ASP A 479 4.19 4.68 0.74
CA ASP A 479 4.72 4.84 2.09
C ASP A 479 6.14 5.45 2.09
N THR A 480 6.25 6.67 1.56
CA THR A 480 7.49 7.46 1.53
C THR A 480 7.69 8.15 2.88
N PRO A 481 8.78 7.87 3.62
CA PRO A 481 9.06 8.51 4.91
C PRO A 481 9.17 10.03 4.79
N ILE A 482 8.67 10.77 5.79
CA ILE A 482 8.87 12.22 5.87
C ILE A 482 10.30 12.48 6.34
N VAL A 483 11.06 13.28 5.59
CA VAL A 483 12.47 13.61 5.90
C VAL A 483 12.75 15.10 6.01
N GLY A 484 11.81 15.94 5.59
CA GLY A 484 11.91 17.40 5.76
C GLY A 484 10.67 17.97 6.42
N ARG A 485 10.87 19.09 7.11
CA ARG A 485 9.83 19.89 7.75
C ARG A 485 10.13 21.35 7.51
N PHE A 486 9.09 22.15 7.33
CA PHE A 486 9.19 23.59 7.15
C PHE A 486 8.14 24.30 8.00
N GLU A 487 8.57 25.36 8.69
CA GLU A 487 7.71 26.28 9.42
C GLU A 487 8.35 27.67 9.42
N CYS A 488 7.53 28.71 9.28
CA CYS A 488 7.94 30.10 9.40
C CYS A 488 6.85 30.94 10.07
N SER A 489 7.11 32.22 10.30
CA SER A 489 6.15 33.15 10.94
C SER A 489 4.96 33.52 10.06
N ASP A 490 5.02 33.29 8.75
CA ASP A 490 3.92 33.56 7.82
C ASP A 490 3.01 32.32 7.68
N THR A 491 1.79 32.44 8.18
CA THR A 491 0.81 31.34 8.16
C THR A 491 0.36 30.96 6.74
N MET A 492 0.42 31.88 5.77
CA MET A 492 0.12 31.60 4.37
C MET A 492 1.19 30.68 3.77
N LEU A 493 2.47 30.96 4.04
CA LEU A 493 3.58 30.12 3.57
C LEU A 493 3.54 28.73 4.22
N ASN A 494 3.20 28.63 5.49
CA ASN A 494 3.00 27.34 6.15
C ASN A 494 1.85 26.55 5.50
N LYS A 495 0.74 27.23 5.15
CA LYS A 495 -0.38 26.61 4.43
C LYS A 495 0.01 26.18 3.02
N LEU A 496 0.78 26.99 2.29
CA LEU A 496 1.30 26.65 0.96
C LEU A 496 2.19 25.40 1.00
N HIS A 497 3.12 25.33 1.95
CA HIS A 497 3.96 24.15 2.14
C HIS A 497 3.11 22.91 2.44
N ASN A 498 2.16 23.00 3.38
CA ASN A 498 1.27 21.91 3.72
C ASN A 498 0.41 21.46 2.51
N ASN A 499 -0.08 22.40 1.69
CA ASN A 499 -0.80 22.06 0.46
C ASN A 499 0.09 21.27 -0.52
N GLY A 500 1.37 21.65 -0.66
CA GLY A 500 2.35 20.89 -1.45
C GLY A 500 2.55 19.48 -0.93
N TYR A 501 2.71 19.31 0.39
CA TYR A 501 2.82 17.99 1.02
C TYR A 501 1.58 17.11 0.74
N TRP A 502 0.37 17.61 0.97
CA TRP A 502 -0.85 16.84 0.70
C TRP A 502 -1.04 16.52 -0.78
N THR A 503 -0.68 17.44 -1.68
CA THR A 503 -0.73 17.22 -3.14
C THR A 503 0.26 16.12 -3.56
N GLN A 504 1.47 16.10 -2.99
CA GLN A 504 2.44 15.04 -3.20
C GLN A 504 1.90 13.69 -2.75
N ARG A 505 1.40 13.60 -1.51
CA ARG A 505 0.85 12.34 -0.97
C ARG A 505 -0.32 11.84 -1.82
N ALA A 506 -1.20 12.73 -2.26
CA ALA A 506 -2.34 12.36 -3.09
C ALA A 506 -1.95 11.81 -4.47
N ASN A 507 -0.81 12.23 -5.02
CA ASN A 507 -0.36 11.82 -6.35
C ASN A 507 0.71 10.74 -6.35
N PHE A 508 1.12 10.24 -5.18
CA PHE A 508 2.11 9.18 -5.09
C PHE A 508 1.38 7.87 -4.79
N ILE A 509 0.65 7.35 -5.77
CA ILE A 509 -0.06 6.06 -5.69
C ILE A 509 0.65 5.10 -6.63
N ASP A 510 1.72 4.46 -6.14
CA ASP A 510 2.63 3.56 -6.86
C ASP A 510 3.46 4.19 -8.00
N ILE A 511 2.91 5.19 -8.70
CA ILE A 511 3.57 6.05 -9.69
C ILE A 511 3.27 7.53 -9.39
N PRO A 512 4.09 8.50 -9.85
CA PRO A 512 3.83 9.94 -9.68
C PRO A 512 2.76 10.42 -10.66
N THR A 513 1.50 10.41 -10.24
CA THR A 513 0.37 10.79 -11.10
C THR A 513 0.25 12.31 -11.28
N ASP A 514 -0.36 12.75 -12.38
CA ASP A 514 -0.74 14.15 -12.58
C ASP A 514 -1.85 14.60 -11.62
N CYS A 515 -2.82 13.70 -11.40
CA CYS A 515 -3.97 13.97 -10.56
C CYS A 515 -4.58 12.65 -10.01
N PRO A 516 -5.29 12.65 -8.86
CA PRO A 516 -5.81 11.42 -8.27
C PRO A 516 -7.32 11.18 -8.45
N GLN A 517 -8.06 12.12 -9.06
CA GLN A 517 -9.53 12.18 -9.03
C GLN A 517 -10.20 11.78 -10.35
N ARG A 518 -9.75 12.33 -11.49
CA ARG A 518 -10.43 12.16 -12.79
C ARG A 518 -9.97 10.91 -13.52
N ASP A 519 -10.55 10.66 -14.69
CA ASP A 519 -10.18 9.61 -15.64
C ASP A 519 -8.82 9.89 -16.32
N GLU A 520 -7.76 9.96 -15.52
CA GLU A 520 -6.39 10.16 -15.96
C GLU A 520 -5.44 9.37 -15.07
N ARG A 521 -4.93 9.99 -14.01
CA ARG A 521 -4.09 9.36 -12.99
C ARG A 521 -2.86 8.70 -13.60
N LEU A 522 -2.25 9.36 -14.58
CA LEU A 522 -1.16 8.82 -15.38
C LEU A 522 0.18 9.37 -14.89
N GLY A 523 1.25 8.60 -15.06
CA GLY A 523 2.61 9.02 -14.72
C GLY A 523 3.18 10.01 -15.72
N TRP A 524 2.63 11.23 -15.77
CA TRP A 524 3.07 12.28 -16.68
C TRP A 524 4.50 12.72 -16.40
N THR A 525 5.35 12.66 -17.43
CA THR A 525 6.79 12.87 -17.28
C THR A 525 7.14 14.33 -17.01
N GLY A 526 6.38 15.27 -17.58
CA GLY A 526 6.55 16.71 -17.33
C GLY A 526 6.30 17.08 -15.86
N ASP A 527 5.16 16.64 -15.31
CA ASP A 527 4.74 16.86 -13.93
C ASP A 527 5.76 16.28 -12.94
N ALA A 528 6.14 15.02 -13.14
CA ALA A 528 7.15 14.37 -12.31
C ALA A 528 8.51 15.09 -12.36
N GLN A 529 8.94 15.52 -13.56
CA GLN A 529 10.22 16.21 -13.76
C GLN A 529 10.29 17.57 -13.05
N VAL A 530 9.22 18.37 -13.10
CA VAL A 530 9.21 19.67 -12.41
C VAL A 530 9.07 19.54 -10.90
N TYR A 531 8.41 18.49 -10.40
CA TYR A 531 8.08 18.34 -8.98
C TYR A 531 9.10 17.53 -8.17
N ILE A 532 9.89 16.64 -8.78
CA ILE A 532 10.77 15.70 -8.07
C ILE A 532 11.69 16.39 -7.05
N ARG A 533 12.23 17.57 -7.37
CA ARG A 533 13.09 18.31 -6.43
C ARG A 533 12.36 18.70 -5.15
N THR A 534 11.14 19.20 -5.27
CA THR A 534 10.28 19.49 -4.12
C THR A 534 9.95 18.21 -3.35
N ALA A 535 9.65 17.13 -4.08
CA ALA A 535 9.33 15.84 -3.47
C ALA A 535 10.46 15.31 -2.56
N THR A 536 11.72 15.44 -3.01
CA THR A 536 12.92 15.04 -2.24
C THR A 536 13.18 15.88 -0.99
N LEU A 537 12.64 17.09 -0.91
CA LEU A 537 12.73 17.92 0.30
C LEU A 537 11.68 17.51 1.34
N ASN A 538 10.51 17.03 0.92
CA ASN A 538 9.43 16.65 1.83
C ASN A 538 9.59 15.22 2.36
N CYS A 539 9.90 14.28 1.47
CA CYS A 539 9.90 12.85 1.76
C CYS A 539 11.10 12.15 1.13
N ASP A 540 11.49 11.02 1.70
CA ASP A 540 12.38 10.08 1.03
C ASP A 540 11.61 9.38 -0.08
N VAL A 541 11.89 9.81 -1.31
CA VAL A 541 11.24 9.36 -2.53
C VAL A 541 12.19 8.55 -3.42
N GLN A 542 13.37 8.17 -2.91
CA GLN A 542 14.41 7.56 -3.75
C GLN A 542 13.97 6.18 -4.28
N ALA A 543 13.45 5.30 -3.42
CA ALA A 543 12.95 3.99 -3.85
C ALA A 543 11.74 4.11 -4.79
N PHE A 544 10.88 5.11 -4.57
CA PHE A 544 9.71 5.39 -5.40
C PHE A 544 10.11 5.83 -6.82
N PHE A 545 11.00 6.82 -6.96
CA PHE A 545 11.46 7.26 -8.27
C PHE A 545 12.40 6.26 -8.95
N ASN A 546 13.18 5.47 -8.20
CA ASN A 546 13.95 4.37 -8.79
C ASN A 546 13.03 3.35 -9.48
N LYS A 547 11.88 3.04 -8.87
CA LYS A 547 10.84 2.20 -9.49
C LYS A 547 10.31 2.87 -10.76
N TRP A 548 9.83 4.11 -10.66
CA TRP A 548 9.20 4.78 -11.79
C TRP A 548 10.16 5.08 -12.95
N LEU A 549 11.46 5.31 -12.69
CA LEU A 549 12.46 5.47 -13.74
C LEU A 549 12.68 4.18 -14.54
N VAL A 550 12.44 3.01 -13.96
CA VAL A 550 12.40 1.74 -14.70
C VAL A 550 11.18 1.71 -15.61
N ASP A 551 10.01 2.13 -15.13
CA ASP A 551 8.80 2.24 -15.95
C ASP A 551 9.01 3.22 -17.13
N LEU A 552 9.67 4.36 -16.88
CA LEU A 552 10.03 5.34 -17.92
C LEU A 552 10.99 4.75 -18.97
N ALA A 553 11.99 3.97 -18.54
CA ALA A 553 12.90 3.29 -19.44
C ALA A 553 12.21 2.17 -20.23
N ASP A 554 11.25 1.48 -19.62
CA ASP A 554 10.42 0.49 -20.29
C ASP A 554 9.53 1.16 -21.36
N GLY A 555 8.98 2.33 -21.09
CA GLY A 555 8.21 3.09 -22.07
C GLY A 555 9.03 3.74 -23.20
N GLN A 556 10.37 3.74 -23.13
CA GLN A 556 11.22 4.37 -24.14
C GLN A 556 11.07 3.68 -25.50
N ARG A 557 10.82 4.49 -26.53
CA ARG A 557 10.61 4.02 -27.90
C ARG A 557 11.92 3.59 -28.57
N PRO A 558 11.85 2.77 -29.65
CA PRO A 558 13.05 2.36 -30.40
C PRO A 558 13.89 3.50 -30.98
N ASP A 559 13.32 4.68 -31.18
CA ASP A 559 14.01 5.89 -31.65
C ASP A 559 14.67 6.70 -30.51
N GLY A 560 14.63 6.19 -29.27
CA GLY A 560 15.24 6.79 -28.10
C GLY A 560 14.37 7.84 -27.39
N GLN A 561 13.18 8.14 -27.90
CA GLN A 561 12.29 9.11 -27.26
C GLN A 561 11.55 8.50 -26.06
N PHE A 562 11.57 9.22 -24.93
CA PHE A 562 10.73 8.88 -23.78
C PHE A 562 9.26 9.22 -24.04
N PRO A 563 8.32 8.46 -23.47
CA PRO A 563 6.89 8.72 -23.63
C PRO A 563 6.45 9.93 -22.80
N MET A 564 5.27 10.48 -23.12
CA MET A 564 4.67 11.56 -22.32
C MET A 564 4.17 11.09 -20.96
N VAL A 565 3.76 9.82 -20.87
CA VAL A 565 3.34 9.13 -19.64
C VAL A 565 4.09 7.82 -19.53
N ALA A 566 4.49 7.42 -18.32
CA ALA A 566 5.07 6.11 -18.02
C ALA A 566 4.27 5.52 -16.86
N PRO A 567 3.50 4.47 -17.16
CA PRO A 567 4.03 3.10 -17.26
C PRO A 567 4.06 2.49 -18.66
#